data_AF-A0A941V2K3-F1
#
_entry.id   AF-A0A941V2K3-F1
#
_cell.length_a   1.000
_cell.length_b   1.000
_cell.length_c   1.000
_cell.angle_alpha   90.00
_cell.angle_beta   90.00
_cell.angle_gamma   90.00
#
_symmetry.space_group_name_H-M   'P 1'
#
loop_
_entity.id
_entity.type
_entity.pdbx_description
1 polymer ?
#
loop_
_entity_poly.entity_id
_entity_poly.type
_entity_poly.pdbx_seq_one_letter_code
_entity_poly.pdbx_strand_id
1 'polypeptide(L)'
;LGTLRRNPDIKWRQTPETVAEMQQKQIAILNSAARLVKAGGRLVYATCSLLHDENEDVAAQFLASHPDFALVPMKGVLAEQKIPLKMNDYLALLPHRHQTDGFFAAVFERKAAAKKKANEKANAVPSGEESA
;
A
#
# COMPACT_ATOMS: atom_id res chain seq x y z
N LEU A 1 15.96 -1.99 -11.47
CA LEU A 1 15.69 -1.90 -12.92
C LEU A 1 14.82 -3.05 -13.43
N GLY A 2 13.51 -2.83 -13.59
CA GLY A 2 12.58 -3.89 -14.02
C GLY A 2 12.41 -4.03 -15.53
N THR A 3 12.58 -2.97 -16.31
CA THR A 3 12.38 -2.96 -17.78
C THR A 3 13.65 -3.20 -18.60
N LEU A 4 14.74 -3.65 -17.96
CA LEU A 4 16.06 -3.81 -18.58
C LEU A 4 16.02 -4.65 -19.87
N ARG A 5 15.13 -5.63 -19.96
CA ARG A 5 14.95 -6.48 -21.14
C ARG A 5 14.52 -5.70 -22.39
N ARG A 6 13.72 -4.64 -22.22
CA ARG A 6 13.21 -3.80 -23.32
C ARG A 6 14.12 -2.60 -23.57
N ASN A 7 14.70 -2.05 -22.50
CA ASN A 7 15.56 -0.87 -22.54
C ASN A 7 16.89 -1.15 -21.80
N PRO A 8 17.88 -1.78 -22.48
CA PRO A 8 19.11 -2.23 -21.83
C PRO A 8 19.96 -1.06 -21.31
N ASP A 9 19.93 0.07 -22.02
CA ASP A 9 20.66 1.29 -21.71
C ASP A 9 20.34 1.90 -20.35
N ILE A 10 19.19 1.57 -19.74
CA ILE A 10 18.83 2.01 -18.38
C ILE A 10 19.87 1.58 -17.34
N LYS A 11 20.61 0.47 -17.56
CA LYS A 11 21.70 0.04 -16.66
C LYS A 11 22.78 1.10 -16.45
N TRP A 12 22.99 2.00 -17.42
CA TRP A 12 24.03 3.03 -17.37
C TRP A 12 23.50 4.41 -16.94
N ARG A 13 22.18 4.55 -16.73
CA ARG A 13 21.55 5.84 -16.40
C ARG A 13 21.23 6.02 -14.92
N GLN A 14 21.19 4.93 -14.14
CA GLN A 14 20.93 5.03 -12.71
C GLN A 14 22.22 5.14 -11.92
N THR A 15 22.24 6.11 -11.01
CA THR A 15 23.25 6.27 -9.96
C THR A 15 22.58 6.16 -8.59
N PRO A 16 23.32 5.87 -7.51
CA PRO A 16 22.77 5.84 -6.15
C PRO A 16 22.00 7.11 -5.78
N GLU A 17 22.48 8.27 -6.21
CA GLU A 17 21.85 9.57 -5.96
C GLU A 17 20.48 9.66 -6.65
N THR A 18 20.39 9.23 -7.92
CA THR A 18 19.11 9.22 -8.63
C THR A 18 18.10 8.25 -8.02
N VAL A 19 18.57 7.12 -7.45
CA VAL A 19 17.71 6.16 -6.75
C VAL A 19 17.16 6.77 -5.47
N ALA A 20 18.01 7.42 -4.67
CA ALA A 20 17.59 8.10 -3.44
C ALA A 20 16.58 9.22 -3.73
N GLU A 21 16.81 10.02 -4.77
CA GLU A 21 15.85 11.04 -5.21
C GLU A 21 14.50 10.43 -5.64
N MET A 22 14.51 9.30 -6.34
CA MET A 22 13.29 8.59 -6.74
C MET A 22 12.55 8.03 -5.54
N GLN A 23 13.26 7.42 -4.60
CA GLN A 23 12.70 6.92 -3.35
C GLN A 23 11.92 8.03 -2.61
N GLN A 24 12.53 9.20 -2.44
CA GLN A 24 11.87 10.35 -1.80
C GLN A 24 10.59 10.78 -2.53
N LYS A 25 10.62 10.84 -3.87
CA LYS A 25 9.44 11.18 -4.68
C LYS A 25 8.34 10.13 -4.54
N GLN A 26 8.71 8.84 -4.57
CA GLN A 26 7.78 7.72 -4.41
C GLN A 26 7.06 7.79 -3.06
N ILE A 27 7.78 8.05 -1.97
CA ILE A 27 7.21 8.24 -0.63
C ILE A 27 6.25 9.44 -0.59
N ALA A 28 6.64 10.58 -1.16
CA ALA A 28 5.80 11.77 -1.18
C ALA A 28 4.48 11.55 -1.95
N ILE A 29 4.53 10.83 -3.07
CA ILE A 29 3.35 10.42 -3.85
C ILE A 29 2.48 9.47 -3.01
N LEU A 30 3.08 8.44 -2.40
CA LEU A 30 2.37 7.44 -1.63
C LEU A 30 1.65 8.05 -0.41
N ASN A 31 2.33 8.94 0.32
CA ASN A 31 1.76 9.70 1.44
C ASN A 31 0.59 10.59 0.98
N SER A 32 0.69 11.14 -0.23
CA SER A 32 -0.41 11.94 -0.79
C SER A 32 -1.62 11.11 -1.17
N ALA A 33 -1.40 9.93 -1.76
CA ALA A 33 -2.46 8.99 -2.08
C ALA A 33 -3.16 8.46 -0.81
N ALA A 34 -2.41 8.20 0.27
CA ALA A 34 -2.95 7.67 1.52
C ALA A 34 -4.06 8.54 2.14
N ARG A 35 -3.97 9.87 2.00
CA ARG A 35 -5.00 10.80 2.50
C ARG A 35 -6.36 10.65 1.81
N LEU A 36 -6.39 10.07 0.61
CA LEU A 36 -7.59 9.88 -0.19
C LEU A 36 -8.26 8.53 0.08
N VAL A 37 -7.66 7.68 0.91
CA VAL A 37 -8.15 6.33 1.18
C VAL A 37 -9.16 6.37 2.33
N LYS A 38 -10.40 5.95 2.05
CA LYS A 38 -11.43 5.77 3.10
C LYS A 38 -11.04 4.66 4.07
N ALA A 39 -11.61 4.67 5.27
CA ALA A 39 -11.47 3.57 6.22
C ALA A 39 -11.92 2.23 5.59
N GLY A 40 -11.15 1.16 5.79
CA GLY A 40 -11.31 -0.13 5.11
C GLY A 40 -11.00 -0.10 3.60
N GLY A 41 -10.43 0.97 3.08
CA GLY A 41 -10.00 1.07 1.69
C GLY A 41 -8.60 0.50 1.48
N ARG A 42 -8.30 0.06 0.25
CA ARG A 42 -6.99 -0.45 -0.15
C ARG A 42 -6.21 0.61 -0.94
N LEU A 43 -4.90 0.67 -0.69
CA LEU A 43 -3.92 1.46 -1.42
C LEU A 43 -2.89 0.51 -2.03
N VAL A 44 -2.65 0.62 -3.33
CA VAL A 44 -1.68 -0.22 -4.03
C VAL A 44 -0.50 0.65 -4.45
N TYR A 45 0.68 0.30 -3.98
CA TYR A 45 1.95 0.87 -4.43
C TYR A 45 2.60 -0.09 -5.42
N ALA A 46 3.08 0.39 -6.55
CA ALA A 46 3.73 -0.45 -7.55
C ALA A 46 4.83 0.29 -8.31
N THR A 47 5.90 -0.43 -8.66
CA THR A 47 7.02 0.08 -9.44
C THR A 47 7.41 -0.92 -10.54
N CYS A 48 8.10 -0.43 -11.56
CA CYS A 48 8.81 -1.26 -12.55
C CYS A 48 10.30 -1.40 -12.17
N SER A 49 10.60 -1.55 -10.88
CA SER A 49 11.94 -1.77 -10.36
C SER A 49 12.04 -3.06 -9.55
N LEU A 50 13.27 -3.52 -9.40
CA LEU A 50 13.66 -4.68 -8.59
C LEU A 50 14.61 -4.25 -7.45
N LEU A 51 14.81 -2.95 -7.27
CA LEU A 51 15.69 -2.41 -6.23
C LEU A 51 14.92 -2.34 -4.91
N HIS A 52 15.56 -2.80 -3.84
CA HIS A 52 14.99 -2.83 -2.50
C HIS A 52 14.62 -1.42 -2.01
N ASP A 53 15.52 -0.48 -2.27
CA ASP A 53 15.42 0.94 -1.93
C ASP A 53 14.13 1.56 -2.49
N GLU A 54 13.72 1.18 -3.70
CA GLU A 54 12.50 1.68 -4.35
C GLU A 54 11.24 0.90 -3.94
N ASN A 55 11.39 -0.25 -3.26
CA ASN A 55 10.33 -1.24 -3.09
C ASN A 55 10.04 -1.47 -1.60
N GLU A 56 10.68 -2.46 -0.99
CA GLU A 56 10.42 -2.85 0.39
C GLU A 56 10.77 -1.72 1.37
N ASP A 57 11.82 -0.93 1.11
CA ASP A 57 12.19 0.20 1.98
C ASP A 57 11.11 1.28 1.96
N VAL A 58 10.58 1.63 0.78
CA VAL A 58 9.45 2.56 0.65
C VAL A 58 8.22 2.01 1.37
N ALA A 59 7.92 0.72 1.21
CA ALA A 59 6.79 0.08 1.86
C ALA A 59 6.93 0.06 3.40
N ALA A 60 8.12 -0.26 3.90
CA ALA A 60 8.43 -0.27 5.33
C ALA A 60 8.34 1.13 5.93
N GLN A 61 8.92 2.13 5.26
CA GLN A 61 8.85 3.52 5.70
C GLN A 61 7.42 4.06 5.70
N PHE A 62 6.62 3.71 4.68
CA PHE A 62 5.22 4.07 4.62
C PHE A 62 4.44 3.53 5.82
N LEU A 63 4.58 2.22 6.10
CA LEU A 63 3.91 1.56 7.22
C LEU A 63 4.35 2.10 8.58
N ALA A 64 5.63 2.42 8.74
CA ALA A 64 6.14 3.06 9.96
C ALA A 64 5.54 4.47 10.17
N SER A 65 5.27 5.20 9.09
CA SER A 65 4.74 6.56 9.13
C SER A 65 3.21 6.64 9.16
N HIS A 66 2.52 5.56 8.78
CA HIS A 66 1.06 5.49 8.67
C HIS A 66 0.51 4.32 9.51
N PRO A 67 0.47 4.46 10.85
CA PRO A 67 0.02 3.39 11.74
C PRO A 67 -1.46 3.04 11.58
N ASP A 68 -2.25 3.87 10.87
CA ASP A 68 -3.62 3.58 10.47
C ASP A 68 -3.70 2.67 9.23
N PHE A 69 -2.59 2.28 8.63
CA PHE A 69 -2.51 1.28 7.57
C PHE A 69 -1.91 -0.04 8.08
N ALA A 70 -2.22 -1.12 7.38
CA ALA A 70 -1.60 -2.42 7.57
C ALA A 70 -1.27 -3.05 6.22
N LEU A 71 -0.21 -3.85 6.17
CA LEU A 71 0.13 -4.63 4.98
C LEU A 71 -0.91 -5.72 4.76
N VAL A 72 -1.42 -5.85 3.54
CA VAL A 72 -2.22 -6.99 3.11
C VAL A 72 -1.29 -7.94 2.34
N PRO A 73 -1.03 -9.16 2.85
CA PRO A 73 -0.14 -10.09 2.17
C PRO A 73 -0.61 -10.38 0.75
N MET A 74 0.28 -10.20 -0.23
CA MET A 74 0.00 -10.43 -1.64
C MET A 74 -0.57 -11.83 -1.92
N LYS A 75 -0.14 -12.85 -1.16
CA LYS A 75 -0.72 -14.21 -1.23
C LYS A 75 -2.24 -14.22 -1.09
N GLY A 76 -2.78 -13.40 -0.18
CA GLY A 76 -4.22 -13.29 0.07
C GLY A 76 -4.90 -12.53 -1.07
N VAL A 77 -4.31 -11.42 -1.50
CA VAL A 77 -4.81 -10.60 -2.61
C VAL A 77 -4.93 -11.42 -3.90
N LEU A 78 -3.90 -12.20 -4.25
CA LEU A 78 -3.91 -13.04 -5.45
C LEU A 78 -4.91 -14.19 -5.33
N ALA A 79 -5.04 -14.79 -4.15
CA ALA A 79 -6.03 -15.84 -3.90
C ALA A 79 -7.47 -15.33 -4.05
N GLU A 80 -7.79 -14.14 -3.51
CA GLU A 80 -9.09 -13.48 -3.69
C GLU A 80 -9.43 -13.28 -5.18
N GLN A 81 -8.42 -12.95 -6.00
CA GLN A 81 -8.56 -12.74 -7.44
C GLN A 81 -8.43 -14.03 -8.27
N LYS A 82 -8.26 -15.20 -7.62
CA LYS A 82 -8.07 -16.50 -8.29
C LYS A 82 -6.87 -16.52 -9.25
N ILE A 83 -5.81 -15.77 -8.93
CA ILE A 83 -4.58 -15.71 -9.73
C ILE A 83 -3.60 -16.77 -9.21
N PRO A 84 -3.16 -17.74 -10.03
CA PRO A 84 -2.32 -18.86 -9.59
C PRO A 84 -0.83 -18.49 -9.50
N LEU A 85 -0.51 -17.37 -8.85
CA LEU A 85 0.86 -16.93 -8.61
C LEU A 85 1.22 -17.07 -7.13
N LYS A 86 2.36 -17.71 -6.86
CA LYS A 86 2.87 -17.89 -5.50
C LYS A 86 3.69 -16.66 -5.10
N MET A 87 3.16 -15.89 -4.16
CA MET A 87 3.81 -14.73 -3.55
C MET A 87 3.67 -14.82 -2.03
N ASN A 88 4.45 -14.01 -1.29
CA ASN A 88 4.31 -13.85 0.16
C ASN A 88 3.61 -12.51 0.46
N ASP A 89 4.36 -11.54 0.95
CA ASP A 89 3.83 -10.26 1.39
C ASP A 89 3.70 -9.26 0.23
N TYR A 90 4.62 -9.32 -0.72
CA TYR A 90 4.66 -8.45 -1.90
C TYR A 90 4.56 -9.23 -3.20
N LEU A 91 4.11 -8.56 -4.25
CA LEU A 91 4.29 -9.03 -5.63
C LEU A 91 5.73 -8.71 -6.04
N ALA A 92 6.49 -9.73 -6.46
CA ALA A 92 7.81 -9.55 -7.05
C ALA A 92 7.90 -10.36 -8.35
N LEU A 93 7.53 -9.72 -9.46
CA LEU A 93 7.67 -10.34 -10.77
C LEU A 93 9.13 -10.24 -11.21
N LEU A 94 9.77 -11.39 -11.36
CA LEU A 94 11.12 -11.54 -11.89
C LEU A 94 11.10 -12.06 -13.33
N PRO A 95 11.85 -11.43 -14.26
CA PRO A 95 11.84 -11.82 -15.67
C PRO A 95 12.16 -13.29 -15.92
N HIS A 96 13.17 -13.83 -15.23
CA HIS A 96 13.62 -15.21 -15.40
C HIS A 96 12.66 -16.26 -14.80
N ARG A 97 11.72 -15.88 -13.93
CA ARG A 97 10.74 -16.81 -13.33
C ARG A 97 9.36 -16.70 -13.95
N HIS A 98 8.95 -15.49 -14.30
CA HIS A 98 7.57 -15.21 -14.70
C HIS A 98 7.44 -14.87 -16.19
N GLN A 99 8.56 -14.81 -16.93
CA GLN A 99 8.57 -14.46 -18.36
C GLN A 99 7.96 -13.06 -18.64
N THR A 100 8.04 -12.17 -17.66
CA THR A 100 7.59 -10.77 -17.74
C THR A 100 8.77 -9.80 -17.61
N ASP A 101 8.49 -8.50 -17.51
CA ASP A 101 9.46 -7.56 -16.95
C ASP A 101 9.47 -7.63 -15.42
N GLY A 102 10.42 -6.93 -14.81
CA GLY A 102 10.54 -6.78 -13.37
C GLY A 102 9.50 -5.81 -12.81
N PHE A 103 8.66 -6.27 -11.89
CA PHE A 103 7.67 -5.43 -11.22
C PHE A 103 7.58 -5.74 -9.74
N PHE A 104 7.26 -4.72 -8.97
CA PHE A 104 6.95 -4.80 -7.55
C PHE A 104 5.55 -4.25 -7.28
N ALA A 105 4.83 -4.84 -6.33
CA ALA A 105 3.66 -4.21 -5.75
C ALA A 105 3.46 -4.57 -4.26
N ALA A 106 3.04 -3.57 -3.49
CA ALA A 106 2.60 -3.70 -2.10
C ALA A 106 1.15 -3.21 -1.98
N VAL A 107 0.36 -3.94 -1.19
CA VAL A 107 -1.04 -3.58 -0.91
C VAL A 107 -1.18 -3.24 0.55
N PHE A 108 -1.69 -2.06 0.83
CA PHE A 108 -1.97 -1.59 2.17
C PHE A 108 -3.48 -1.43 2.35
N GLU A 109 -3.99 -1.75 3.53
CA GLU A 109 -5.38 -1.48 3.89
C GLU A 109 -5.43 -0.48 5.04
N ARG A 110 -6.25 0.55 4.86
CA ARG A 110 -6.51 1.51 5.92
C ARG A 110 -7.44 0.87 6.95
N LYS A 111 -6.99 0.76 8.19
CA LYS A 111 -7.75 0.21 9.31
C LYS A 111 -9.11 0.90 9.38
N ALA A 112 -10.15 0.11 9.61
CA ALA A 112 -11.47 0.66 9.89
C ALA A 112 -11.36 1.57 11.12
N ALA A 113 -11.93 2.77 11.05
CA ALA A 113 -12.09 3.58 12.25
C ALA A 113 -12.89 2.72 13.25
N ALA A 114 -12.35 2.53 14.45
CA ALA A 114 -13.11 1.94 15.54
C ALA A 114 -14.43 2.72 15.60
N LYS A 115 -15.57 2.04 15.43
CA LYS A 115 -16.88 2.68 15.52
C LYS A 115 -16.91 3.44 16.85
N LYS A 116 -16.85 4.77 16.80
CA LYS A 116 -17.13 5.63 17.96
C LYS A 116 -18.48 5.14 18.48
N LYS A 117 -18.57 4.71 19.74
CA LYS A 117 -19.84 4.30 20.39
C LYS A 117 -20.87 5.44 20.21
N ALA A 118 -21.61 5.39 19.13
CA ALA A 118 -22.69 6.32 18.78
C ALA A 118 -23.98 5.50 18.78
N ASN A 119 -24.26 4.87 19.92
CA ASN A 119 -25.58 4.36 20.26
C ASN A 119 -25.76 4.23 21.77
N GLU A 120 -25.50 5.31 22.53
CA GLU A 120 -25.80 5.34 23.98
C GLU A 120 -26.19 6.74 24.50
N LYS A 121 -26.60 7.66 23.61
CA LYS A 121 -27.28 8.93 23.98
C LYS A 121 -28.45 9.28 23.07
N ALA A 122 -29.06 8.26 22.42
CA ALA A 122 -30.28 8.44 21.64
C ALA A 122 -31.55 8.00 22.37
N ASN A 123 -31.52 7.80 23.70
CA ASN A 123 -32.74 7.41 24.43
C ASN A 123 -32.87 7.98 25.85
N ALA A 124 -32.54 9.26 26.02
CA ALA A 124 -33.08 10.05 27.13
C ALA A 124 -33.50 11.40 26.55
N VAL A 125 -34.80 11.60 26.34
CA VAL A 125 -35.71 12.58 27.02
C VAL A 125 -36.74 13.01 25.93
N PRO A 126 -37.98 13.53 26.17
CA PRO A 126 -38.78 13.80 27.39
C PRO A 126 -40.27 13.34 27.35
N SER A 127 -40.91 13.24 28.52
CA SER A 127 -42.33 13.59 28.81
C SER A 127 -42.55 13.27 30.30
N GLY A 128 -42.91 14.17 31.23
CA GLY A 128 -43.90 15.24 31.21
C GLY A 128 -44.92 14.93 32.34
N GLU A 129 -45.34 15.96 33.09
CA GLU A 129 -46.46 16.00 34.08
C GLU A 129 -46.22 15.28 35.45
N GLU A 130 -46.64 15.74 36.63
CA GLU A 130 -47.31 16.94 37.17
C GLU A 130 -47.35 16.79 38.72
N SER A 131 -47.64 17.90 39.44
CA SER A 131 -48.15 17.97 40.84
C SER A 131 -47.19 17.94 42.03
N ALA A 132 -46.87 19.12 42.57
CA ALA A 132 -47.30 19.64 43.89
C ALA A 132 -46.55 20.93 44.26
#